data_AF-B5AEC7-F1
#
_entry.id   AF-B5AEC7-F1
#
_cell.length_a   1.000
_cell.length_b   1.000
_cell.length_c   1.000
_cell.angle_alpha   90.00
_cell.angle_beta   90.00
_cell.angle_gamma   90.00
#
_symmetry.space_group_name_H-M   'P 1'
#
loop_
_entity.id
_entity.type
_entity.pdbx_description
1 polymer ?
#
loop_
_entity_poly.entity_id
_entity_poly.type
_entity_poly.pdbx_seq_one_letter_code
_entity_poly.pdbx_strand_id
1 'polypeptide(L)' 'RLGEHNIDTNEGTEQFINSDKVIRHPSYNSNTLDNDIMLIKLSSAASLNSYVQTVALPSSCASSGTSCLISGWG' A
#
# COMPACT_ATOMS: atom_id res chain seq x y z
N ARG A 1 0.02 3.02 -8.68
CA ARG A 1 0.64 2.04 -9.60
C ARG A 1 0.67 0.70 -8.87
N LEU A 2 0.40 -0.41 -9.54
CA LEU A 2 0.43 -1.76 -8.99
C LEU A 2 1.18 -2.67 -9.97
N GLY A 3 1.77 -3.78 -9.51
CA GLY A 3 2.46 -4.73 -10.38
C GLY A 3 3.80 -4.23 -10.93
N GLU A 4 4.44 -3.30 -10.22
CA GLU A 4 5.72 -2.66 -10.55
C GLU A 4 6.91 -3.45 -9.97
N HIS A 5 8.00 -3.57 -10.73
CA HIS A 5 9.31 -3.98 -10.22
C HIS A 5 10.38 -2.91 -10.50
N ASN A 6 10.47 -2.41 -11.74
CA ASN A 6 11.34 -1.30 -12.12
C ASN A 6 10.51 -0.06 -12.52
N ILE A 7 10.41 0.90 -11.58
CA ILE A 7 9.56 2.10 -11.73
C ILE A 7 9.91 3.03 -12.90
N ASP A 8 11.08 2.85 -13.52
CA ASP A 8 11.56 3.62 -14.67
C ASP A 8 11.24 2.95 -16.02
N THR A 9 10.71 1.73 -16.01
CA THR A 9 10.42 0.93 -17.21
C THR A 9 9.00 0.39 -17.14
N ASN A 10 8.31 0.31 -18.29
CA ASN A 10 7.02 -0.37 -18.38
C ASN A 10 7.27 -1.83 -18.81
N GLU A 11 7.13 -2.76 -17.86
CA GLU A 11 7.41 -4.19 -17.96
C GLU A 11 6.22 -4.99 -18.52
N GLY A 12 5.03 -4.37 -18.57
CA GLY A 12 3.78 -4.94 -19.09
C GLY A 12 2.90 -5.60 -18.02
N THR A 13 3.31 -5.57 -16.76
CA THR A 13 2.59 -6.13 -15.61
C THR A 13 1.82 -5.06 -14.82
N GLU A 14 2.08 -3.79 -15.13
CA GLU A 14 1.68 -2.64 -14.35
C GLU A 14 0.21 -2.27 -14.57
N GLN A 15 -0.42 -1.83 -13.49
CA GLN A 15 -1.75 -1.22 -13.51
C GLN A 15 -1.66 0.22 -12.99
N PHE A 16 -1.94 1.17 -13.88
CA PHE A 16 -1.98 2.60 -13.57
C PHE A 16 -3.42 3.01 -13.27
N ILE A 17 -3.78 3.04 -11.99
CA ILE A 17 -5.12 3.42 -11.52
C ILE A 17 -5.00 4.65 -10.63
N ASN A 18 -5.79 5.67 -10.91
CA ASN A 18 -5.82 6.90 -10.13
C ASN A 18 -6.56 6.70 -8.80
N SER A 19 -6.33 7.61 -7.85
CA SER A 19 -7.14 7.68 -6.64
C SER A 19 -8.50 8.33 -6.94
N ASP A 20 -9.57 7.72 -6.42
CA ASP A 20 -10.93 8.30 -6.35
C ASP A 20 -11.08 9.12 -5.06
N LYS A 21 -10.58 8.56 -3.95
CA LYS A 21 -10.64 9.19 -2.62
C LYS A 21 -9.36 8.91 -1.85
N VAL A 22 -8.95 9.91 -1.08
CA VAL A 22 -7.87 9.82 -0.09
C VAL A 22 -8.47 10.13 1.28
N ILE A 23 -8.42 9.16 2.20
CA ILE A 23 -9.08 9.20 3.50
C ILE A 23 -8.00 9.09 4.56
N ARG A 24 -7.60 10.23 5.14
CA ARG A 24 -6.64 10.29 6.25
C ARG A 24 -7.29 9.87 7.55
N HIS A 25 -6.51 9.28 8.47
CA HIS A 25 -6.99 9.04 9.82
C HIS A 25 -7.47 10.35 10.46
N PRO A 26 -8.66 10.40 11.06
CA PRO A 26 -9.25 11.65 11.57
C PRO A 26 -8.44 12.28 12.71
N SER A 27 -7.68 11.47 13.45
CA SER A 27 -6.80 11.91 14.54
C SER A 27 -5.32 11.98 14.17
N TYR A 28 -4.97 11.99 12.88
CA TYR A 28 -3.58 12.18 12.45
C TYR A 28 -3.02 13.49 13.00
N ASN A 29 -1.84 13.42 13.63
CA ASN A 29 -1.15 14.59 14.15
C ASN A 29 0.22 14.75 13.47
N SER A 30 0.36 15.78 12.64
CA SER A 30 1.59 16.03 11.87
C SER A 30 2.80 16.44 12.73
N ASN A 31 2.60 16.87 13.98
CA ASN A 31 3.70 17.24 14.87
C ASN A 31 4.32 16.03 15.56
N THR A 32 3.51 15.02 15.89
CA THR A 32 3.94 13.81 16.61
C THR A 32 4.03 12.57 15.74
N LEU A 33 3.49 12.63 14.51
CA LEU A 33 3.28 11.49 13.60
C LEU A 33 2.36 10.40 14.18
N ASP A 34 1.55 10.76 15.19
CA ASP A 34 0.60 9.82 15.76
C ASP A 34 -0.57 9.58 14.80
N ASN A 35 -1.01 8.32 14.72
CA ASN A 35 -2.02 7.83 13.77
C ASN A 35 -1.67 8.08 12.29
N ASP A 36 -0.39 7.89 11.92
CA ASP A 36 0.08 8.02 10.54
C ASP A 36 -0.36 6.86 9.65
N ILE A 37 -1.63 6.90 9.24
CA ILE A 37 -2.25 5.94 8.32
C ILE A 37 -3.32 6.63 7.47
N MET A 38 -3.46 6.16 6.23
CA MET A 38 -4.52 6.59 5.32
C MET A 38 -5.02 5.44 4.46
N LEU A 39 -6.26 5.54 4.01
CA LEU A 39 -6.85 4.66 3.00
C LEU A 39 -6.97 5.42 1.67
N ILE A 40 -6.69 4.71 0.57
CA ILE A 40 -6.90 5.21 -0.78
C ILE A 40 -7.93 4.31 -1.46
N LYS A 41 -9.02 4.90 -1.93
CA LYS A 41 -9.98 4.22 -2.82
C LYS A 41 -9.52 4.44 -4.25
N LEU A 42 -9.35 3.37 -5.01
CA LEU A 42 -8.99 3.43 -6.43
C LEU A 42 -10.20 3.84 -7.30
N SER A 43 -9.95 4.56 -8.40
CA SER A 43 -10.98 4.97 -9.38
C SER A 43 -11.64 3.80 -10.10
N SER A 44 -10.94 2.67 -10.19
CA SER A 44 -11.46 1.39 -10.64
C SER A 44 -10.86 0.28 -9.79
N ALA A 45 -11.53 -0.88 -9.74
CA ALA A 45 -10.95 -2.06 -9.09
C ALA A 45 -9.66 -2.48 -9.81
N ALA A 46 -8.65 -2.90 -9.04
CA ALA A 46 -7.46 -3.52 -9.59
C ALA A 46 -7.77 -4.97 -10.01
N SER A 47 -7.18 -5.41 -11.11
CA SER A 47 -7.26 -6.80 -11.57
C SER A 47 -6.23 -7.62 -10.82
N LEU A 48 -6.67 -8.51 -9.92
CA LEU A 48 -5.76 -9.40 -9.20
C LEU A 48 -5.21 -10.49 -10.12
N ASN A 49 -3.91 -10.75 -10.02
CA ASN A 49 -3.19 -11.73 -10.85
C ASN A 49 -1.87 -12.14 -10.17
N SER A 50 -0.92 -12.70 -10.91
CA SER A 50 0.40 -13.11 -10.41
C SER A 50 1.29 -11.95 -9.95
N TYR A 51 1.03 -10.72 -10.38
CA TYR A 51 1.81 -9.51 -10.09
C TYR A 51 1.08 -8.53 -9.16
N VAL A 52 -0.24 -8.66 -9.03
CA VAL A 52 -1.07 -7.81 -8.16
C VAL A 52 -1.91 -8.68 -7.24
N GLN A 53 -1.60 -8.63 -5.95
CA GLN A 53 -2.27 -9.38 -4.89
C GLN A 53 -2.48 -8.52 -3.66
N THR A 54 -3.44 -8.91 -2.82
CA THR A 54 -3.71 -8.24 -1.54
C THR A 54 -2.86 -8.83 -0.42
N VAL A 55 -2.46 -8.00 0.55
CA VAL A 55 -1.91 -8.47 1.83
C VAL A 55 -3.03 -8.55 2.87
N ALA A 56 -2.98 -9.56 3.74
CA ALA A 56 -3.95 -9.73 4.81
C ALA A 56 -3.75 -8.68 5.92
N LEU A 57 -4.85 -8.25 6.54
CA LEU A 57 -4.80 -7.44 7.75
C LEU A 57 -4.35 -8.30 8.95
N PRO A 58 -3.62 -7.73 9.91
CA PRO A 58 -3.29 -8.43 11.14
C PRO A 58 -4.55 -8.71 11.97
N SER A 59 -4.68 -9.92 12.50
CA SER A 59 -5.71 -10.28 13.48
C SER A 59 -5.28 -10.04 14.93
N SER A 60 -3.98 -9.86 15.16
CA SER A 60 -3.37 -9.56 16.45
C SER A 60 -2.05 -8.81 16.28
N CYS A 61 -1.55 -8.18 17.34
CA CYS A 61 -0.22 -7.57 17.34
C CYS A 61 0.88 -8.63 17.23
N ALA A 62 1.97 -8.31 16.54
CA ALA A 62 3.16 -9.16 16.49
C ALA A 62 3.96 -9.08 17.81
N SER A 63 4.62 -10.17 18.17
CA SER A 63 5.54 -10.19 19.32
C SER A 63 6.90 -9.61 18.96
N SER A 64 7.62 -9.12 19.97
CA SER A 64 9.01 -8.68 19.80
C SER A 64 9.89 -9.80 19.25
N GLY A 65 10.75 -9.47 18.28
CA GLY A 65 11.61 -10.44 17.59
C GLY A 65 10.94 -11.17 16.42
N THR A 66 9.66 -10.86 16.09
CA THR A 66 9.02 -11.37 14.88
C THR A 66 9.76 -10.86 13.64
N SER A 67 10.22 -11.77 12.78
CA SER A 67 10.82 -11.42 11.49
C SER A 67 9.77 -10.85 10.54
N CYS A 68 10.06 -9.69 9.95
CA CYS A 68 9.20 -9.00 9.00
C CYS A 68 9.95 -8.77 7.69
N LEU A 69 9.21 -8.63 6.59
CA LEU A 69 9.75 -8.20 5.29
C LEU A 69 9.34 -6.74 5.06
N ILE A 70 10.31 -5.90 4.71
CA ILE A 70 10.11 -4.48 4.36
C ILE A 70 10.62 -4.29 2.93
N SER A 71 9.87 -3.56 2.10
CA SER A 71 10.23 -3.28 0.70
C SER A 71 9.85 -1.85 0.30
N GLY A 72 10.57 -1.29 -0.67
CA GLY A 72 10.35 0.04 -1.22
C GLY A 72 11.43 0.45 -2.22
N TRP A 73 11.19 1.52 -2.98
CA TRP A 73 12.13 2.06 -3.99
C TRP A 73 12.91 3.31 -3.53
N GLY A 74 12.72 3.75 -2.28
CA GLY A 74 13.34 4.97 -1.74
C GLY A 74 12.44 6.17 -1.86
#